data_AF-A0A445DYQ6-F1
#
_entry.id   AF-A0A445DYQ6-F1
#
_cell.length_a   1.000
_cell.length_b   1.000
_cell.length_c   1.000
_cell.angle_alpha   90.00
_cell.angle_beta   90.00
_cell.angle_gamma   90.00
#
_symmetry.space_group_name_H-M   'P 1'
#
loop_
_entity.id
_entity.type
_entity.pdbx_description
1 polymer ?
#
loop_
_entity_poly.entity_id
_entity_poly.type
_entity_poly.pdbx_seq_one_letter_code
_entity_poly.pdbx_strand_id
1 'polypeptide(L)'
;MDMVDHKEGGNTLDQMDIEDIGRPEQHKSTWCERKQAAVDEEMKRMSQLPANSTYVVHRRRVLNKILQLMTMQRTVSQEEELELLFAGLSL
;
A
#
# COMPACT_ATOMS: atom_id res chain seq x y z
N MET A 1 5.79 -40.27 -58.94
CA MET A 1 5.18 -39.55 -57.80
C MET A 1 6.24 -38.63 -57.27
N ASP A 2 6.24 -37.37 -57.69
CA ASP A 2 7.12 -36.35 -57.13
C ASP A 2 6.28 -35.34 -56.37
N MET A 3 6.74 -35.08 -55.15
CA MET A 3 6.02 -34.54 -54.01
C MET A 3 5.97 -33.02 -54.12
N VAL A 4 4.76 -32.45 -54.11
CA VAL A 4 4.53 -31.00 -54.06
C VAL A 4 4.63 -30.53 -52.61
N ASP A 5 5.77 -29.94 -52.23
CA ASP A 5 5.87 -29.19 -50.97
C ASP A 5 5.39 -27.75 -51.19
N HIS A 6 4.14 -27.49 -50.80
CA HIS A 6 3.65 -26.14 -50.52
C HIS A 6 4.15 -25.72 -49.14
N LYS A 7 5.15 -24.84 -49.09
CA LYS A 7 5.52 -24.15 -47.85
C LYS A 7 4.79 -22.81 -47.76
N GLU A 8 3.61 -22.86 -47.15
CA GLU A 8 2.80 -21.69 -46.80
C GLU A 8 3.50 -20.93 -45.66
N GLY A 9 4.10 -19.79 -46.00
CA GLY A 9 4.68 -18.87 -45.03
C GLY A 9 3.58 -18.05 -44.36
N GLY A 10 3.03 -18.58 -43.27
CA GLY A 10 2.09 -17.85 -42.41
C GLY A 10 2.79 -16.68 -41.73
N ASN A 11 2.46 -15.46 -42.14
CA ASN A 11 2.48 -14.32 -41.24
C ASN A 11 1.20 -14.39 -40.41
N THR A 12 1.29 -14.12 -39.10
CA THR A 12 0.34 -13.31 -38.33
C THR A 12 0.90 -13.11 -36.93
N LEU A 13 0.89 -11.83 -36.57
CA LEU A 13 1.11 -11.20 -35.28
C LEU A 13 0.38 -11.92 -34.12
N ASP A 14 0.78 -11.53 -32.90
CA ASP A 14 0.13 -11.76 -31.60
C ASP A 14 0.60 -12.96 -30.78
N GLN A 15 1.56 -12.71 -29.89
CA GLN A 15 1.31 -12.92 -28.46
C GLN A 15 2.30 -12.06 -27.67
N MET A 16 1.82 -10.94 -27.13
CA MET A 16 2.51 -10.22 -26.05
C MET A 16 2.39 -11.04 -24.78
N ASP A 17 3.43 -11.78 -24.42
CA ASP A 17 3.60 -12.23 -23.04
C ASP A 17 4.18 -11.07 -22.23
N ILE A 18 3.30 -10.12 -21.88
CA ILE A 18 3.52 -9.31 -20.68
C ILE A 18 3.35 -10.29 -19.53
N GLU A 19 4.48 -10.78 -19.02
CA GLU A 19 4.51 -11.61 -17.83
C GLU A 19 3.71 -10.95 -16.72
N ASP A 20 2.62 -11.66 -16.40
CA ASP A 20 1.73 -11.61 -15.26
C ASP A 20 2.16 -10.68 -14.13
N ILE A 21 1.29 -9.70 -13.87
CA ILE A 21 1.25 -8.86 -12.67
C ILE A 21 0.87 -9.76 -11.49
N GLY A 22 1.82 -10.59 -11.07
CA GLY A 22 1.70 -11.52 -9.97
C GLY A 22 2.06 -10.86 -8.64
N ARG A 23 1.06 -10.21 -8.02
CA ARG A 23 0.88 -10.02 -6.57
C ARG A 23 1.65 -8.89 -5.85
N PRO A 24 0.93 -7.82 -5.46
CA PRO A 24 1.26 -7.01 -4.29
C PRO A 24 0.19 -7.01 -3.17
N GLU A 25 -0.92 -7.75 -3.29
CA GLU A 25 -2.04 -7.60 -2.33
C GLU A 25 -1.72 -8.07 -0.90
N GLN A 26 -0.99 -9.19 -0.74
CA GLN A 26 -0.71 -9.74 0.59
C GLN A 26 0.30 -8.92 1.40
N HIS A 27 1.27 -8.28 0.72
CA HIS A 27 2.26 -7.46 1.41
C HIS A 27 1.66 -6.11 1.84
N LYS A 28 0.75 -5.56 1.04
CA LYS A 28 0.01 -4.34 1.38
C LYS A 28 -0.96 -4.56 2.54
N SER A 29 -1.70 -5.68 2.56
CA SER A 29 -2.65 -5.95 3.64
C SER A 29 -1.96 -6.10 5.00
N THR A 30 -0.90 -6.92 5.05
CA THR A 30 -0.12 -7.13 6.28
C THR A 30 0.61 -5.87 6.75
N TRP A 31 1.11 -5.05 5.82
CA TRP A 31 1.69 -3.75 6.17
C TRP A 31 0.65 -2.80 6.77
N CYS A 32 -0.51 -2.65 6.12
CA CYS A 32 -1.60 -1.81 6.60
C CYS A 32 -2.06 -2.24 8.00
N GLU A 33 -2.22 -3.55 8.24
CA GLU A 33 -2.62 -4.10 9.54
C GLU A 33 -1.61 -3.77 10.64
N ARG A 34 -0.30 -3.92 10.37
CA ARG A 34 0.75 -3.62 11.35
C ARG A 34 0.80 -2.14 11.71
N LYS A 35 0.71 -1.25 10.71
CA LYS A 35 0.71 0.20 10.93
C LYS A 35 -0.57 0.63 11.67
N GLN A 36 -1.71 0.03 11.34
CA GLN A 36 -2.98 0.27 12.01
C GLN A 36 -2.88 -0.09 13.50
N ALA A 37 -2.33 -1.27 13.82
CA ALA A 37 -2.13 -1.69 15.20
C ALA A 37 -1.22 -0.74 16.00
N ALA A 38 -0.14 -0.24 15.39
CA ALA A 38 0.75 0.73 16.04
C ALA A 38 0.05 2.07 16.34
N VAL A 39 -0.79 2.56 15.42
CA VAL A 39 -1.59 3.77 15.64
C VAL A 39 -2.62 3.55 16.75
N ASP A 40 -3.28 2.40 16.78
CA ASP A 40 -4.28 2.05 17.79
C ASP A 40 -3.66 1.90 19.19
N GLU A 41 -2.46 1.33 19.29
CA GLU A 41 -1.70 1.27 20.53
C GLU A 41 -1.33 2.68 21.03
N GLU A 42 -0.86 3.56 20.14
CA GLU A 42 -0.58 4.96 20.50
C GLU A 42 -1.84 5.67 20.99
N MET A 43 -2.96 5.49 20.30
CA MET A 43 -4.24 6.07 20.67
C MET A 43 -4.67 5.61 22.07
N LYS A 44 -4.46 4.33 22.39
CA LYS A 44 -4.70 3.76 23.71
C LYS A 44 -3.72 4.30 24.78
N ARG A 45 -2.46 4.58 24.43
CA ARG A 45 -1.55 5.28 25.35
C ARG A 45 -2.02 6.71 25.62
N MET A 46 -2.43 7.42 24.58
CA MET A 46 -2.98 8.78 24.70
C MET A 46 -4.30 8.84 25.47
N SER A 47 -5.10 7.76 25.49
CA SER A 47 -6.34 7.69 26.27
C SER A 47 -6.12 7.55 27.78
N GLN A 48 -4.95 7.07 28.20
CA GLN A 48 -4.59 6.90 29.62
C GLN A 48 -4.00 8.17 30.24
N LEU A 49 -3.66 9.16 29.41
CA LEU A 49 -3.08 10.44 29.85
C LEU A 49 -4.16 11.50 30.09
N PRO A 50 -3.88 12.54 30.91
CA PRO A 50 -4.78 13.67 31.11
C PRO A 50 -5.15 14.36 29.78
N ALA A 51 -6.44 14.35 29.47
CA ALA A 51 -6.98 14.77 28.17
C ALA A 51 -6.75 16.26 27.84
N ASN A 52 -6.54 17.08 28.86
CA ASN A 52 -6.30 18.52 28.77
C ASN A 52 -4.82 18.89 28.61
N SER A 53 -3.91 17.92 28.61
CA SER A 53 -2.50 18.22 28.32
C SER A 53 -2.31 18.59 26.85
N THR A 54 -1.56 19.65 26.59
CA THR A 54 -1.26 20.14 25.23
C THR A 54 -0.68 19.04 24.34
N TYR A 55 0.19 18.19 24.91
CA TYR A 55 0.77 17.05 24.20
C TYR A 55 -0.30 16.04 23.75
N VAL A 56 -1.21 15.60 24.63
CA VAL A 56 -2.26 14.63 24.27
C VAL A 56 -3.20 15.18 23.20
N VAL A 57 -3.61 16.45 23.34
CA VAL A 57 -4.46 17.11 22.34
C VAL A 57 -3.77 17.15 20.98
N HIS A 58 -2.50 17.54 20.95
CA HIS A 58 -1.73 17.61 19.70
C HIS A 58 -1.51 16.21 19.11
N ARG A 59 -1.05 15.24 19.91
CA ARG A 59 -0.75 13.88 19.48
C ARG A 59 -2.00 13.18 18.94
N ARG A 60 -3.16 13.31 19.59
CA ARG A 60 -4.43 12.76 19.08
C ARG A 60 -4.84 13.37 17.74
N ARG A 61 -4.61 14.68 17.51
CA ARG A 61 -4.89 15.29 16.20
C ARG A 61 -4.03 14.68 15.09
N VAL A 62 -2.75 14.45 15.37
CA VAL A 62 -1.83 13.79 14.44
C VAL A 62 -2.29 12.36 14.15
N LEU A 63 -2.57 11.56 15.20
CA LEU A 63 -3.05 10.19 15.06
C LEU A 63 -4.36 10.09 14.26
N ASN A 64 -5.33 10.96 14.54
CA ASN A 64 -6.57 11.02 13.76
C ASN A 64 -6.33 11.39 12.29
N LYS A 65 -5.36 12.27 12.00
CA LYS A 65 -5.03 12.61 10.63
C LYS A 65 -4.41 11.43 9.88
N ILE A 66 -3.57 10.65 10.55
CA ILE A 66 -2.96 9.42 10.00
C ILE A 66 -4.05 8.39 9.68
N LEU A 67 -4.99 8.14 10.62
CA LEU A 67 -6.11 7.23 10.38
C LEU A 67 -6.92 7.62 9.13
N GLN A 68 -7.20 8.91 8.96
CA GLN A 68 -7.87 9.40 7.76
C GLN A 68 -7.08 9.07 6.49
N LEU A 69 -5.77 9.34 6.48
CA LEU A 69 -4.89 9.03 5.34
C LEU A 69 -4.87 7.53 5.01
N MET A 70 -4.94 6.67 6.03
CA MET A 70 -4.96 5.21 5.85
C MET A 70 -6.26 4.71 5.19
N THR A 71 -7.39 5.37 5.46
CA THR A 71 -8.71 4.99 4.90
C THR A 71 -8.94 5.46 3.45
N MET A 72 -8.15 6.42 2.97
CA MET A 72 -8.29 6.96 1.62
C MET A 72 -7.67 6.03 0.59
N GLN A 73 -8.24 6.00 -0.62
CA GLN A 73 -7.57 5.41 -1.76
C GLN A 73 -6.36 6.28 -2.14
N ARG A 74 -5.19 5.66 -2.24
CA ARG A 74 -3.91 6.34 -2.45
C ARG A 74 -3.26 5.90 -3.76
N THR A 75 -2.57 6.82 -4.40
CA THR A 75 -1.63 6.51 -5.48
C THR A 75 -0.34 5.92 -4.90
N VAL A 76 0.52 5.36 -5.76
CA VAL A 76 1.82 4.81 -5.35
C VAL A 76 2.68 5.87 -4.63
N SER A 77 2.77 7.07 -5.20
CA SER A 77 3.53 8.19 -4.60
C SER A 77 2.96 8.60 -3.23
N GLN A 78 1.63 8.60 -3.05
CA GLN A 78 1.01 8.91 -1.76
C GLN A 78 1.26 7.81 -0.72
N GLU A 79 1.38 6.56 -1.15
CA GLU A 79 1.72 5.43 -0.28
C GLU A 79 3.17 5.53 0.21
N GLU A 80 4.10 5.93 -0.66
CA GLU A 80 5.50 6.20 -0.30
C GLU A 80 5.64 7.38 0.67
N GLU A 81 4.94 8.49 0.41
CA GLU A 81 4.91 9.64 1.32
C GLU A 81 4.33 9.26 2.70
N LEU A 82 3.30 8.42 2.71
CA LEU A 82 2.70 7.92 3.95
C LEU A 82 3.69 7.03 4.72
N GLU A 83 4.47 6.18 4.04
CA GLU A 83 5.53 5.39 4.68
C GLU A 83 6.58 6.30 5.34
N LEU A 84 7.05 7.33 4.64
CA LEU A 84 8.00 8.29 5.17
C LEU A 84 7.45 9.02 6.39
N LEU A 85 6.16 9.38 6.36
CA LEU A 85 5.47 9.95 7.51
C LEU A 85 5.52 8.99 8.71
N PHE A 86 5.20 7.71 8.51
CA PHE A 86 5.27 6.70 9.55
C PHE A 86 6.68 6.52 10.12
N ALA A 87 7.71 6.50 9.28
CA ALA A 87 9.10 6.40 9.72
C ALA A 87 9.50 7.56 10.66
N GLY A 88 8.93 8.75 10.46
CA GLY A 88 9.17 9.92 11.31
C GLY A 88 8.35 9.96 12.61
N LEU A 89 7.33 9.11 12.79
CA LEU A 89 6.38 9.25 13.88
C LEU A 89 6.73 8.50 15.18
N SER A 90 7.82 7.72 15.17
CA SER A 90 8.24 6.88 16.31
C SER A 90 7.07 6.11 16.92
N LEU A 91 6.28 5.47 16.04
CA LEU A 91 5.13 4.61 16.37
C LEU A 91 5.54 3.15 16.47
#